data_AF-A0A6A4ZN78-F1
#
_entry.id   AF-A0A6A4ZN78-F1
#
_cell.length_a   1.000
_cell.length_b   1.000
_cell.length_c   1.000
_cell.angle_alpha   90.00
_cell.angle_beta   90.00
_cell.angle_gamma   90.00
#
_symmetry.space_group_name_H-M   'P 1'
#
loop_
_entity.id
_entity.type
_entity.pdbx_description
1 polymer ?
#
loop_
_entity_poly.entity_id
_entity_poly.type
_entity_poly.pdbx_seq_one_letter_code
_entity_poly.pdbx_strand_id
1 'polypeptide(L)'
;MGRFGLYMLAIVDSTQQDTFKAIFRVSIGVLTRLPPAELESEHMASWLTSVVAFFTSTTNPVWFGQLPWSTQLEAVALLHHLPTYPPVFLRTLAACCKAEIVSVDAKSFVLDIVSDQLHKLDRGALLNFYMSTLFAQGNELLCPQVCRLLSGLNFGSSLSSILAPTLAKQSVEGNAVALVMAFVVCLKSNAKGSGGEKQRTPDVLKTHLVASFVKVLVTPQLEAAYSTLVYEGMQYCNGVFLDVATQLVAETNLAGLLQLLRESSLRKVVASYHAELVDVIAGIPTTHADDKRLLVNELKLVVVNA
;
A
#
# COMPACT_ATOMS: atom_id res chain seq x y z
N MET A 1 -19.16 -40.20 9.87
CA MET A 1 -18.52 -39.00 10.47
C MET A 1 -18.32 -37.83 9.49
N GLY A 2 -18.65 -37.93 8.19
CA GLY A 2 -18.31 -36.91 7.18
C GLY A 2 -19.27 -35.72 7.00
N ARG A 3 -20.21 -35.45 7.93
CA ARG A 3 -21.27 -34.43 7.73
C ARG A 3 -21.27 -33.27 8.73
N PHE A 4 -20.54 -33.36 9.84
CA PHE A 4 -20.70 -32.42 10.97
C PHE A 4 -19.68 -31.28 11.03
N GLY A 5 -18.49 -31.42 10.43
CA GLY A 5 -17.42 -30.41 10.57
C GLY A 5 -17.65 -29.12 9.76
N LEU A 6 -18.30 -29.24 8.60
CA LEU A 6 -18.38 -28.14 7.63
C LEU A 6 -19.47 -27.10 8.01
N TYR A 7 -20.58 -27.51 8.63
CA TYR A 7 -21.69 -26.60 8.95
C TYR A 7 -21.49 -25.71 10.20
N MET A 8 -20.36 -25.84 10.91
CA MET A 8 -20.22 -25.23 12.24
C MET A 8 -19.96 -23.72 12.27
N LEU A 9 -19.71 -23.05 11.14
CA LEU A 9 -19.50 -21.60 11.13
C LEU A 9 -20.78 -20.77 11.33
N ALA A 10 -21.96 -21.38 11.20
CA ALA A 10 -23.24 -20.65 11.20
C ALA A 10 -23.99 -20.67 12.54
N ILE A 11 -23.52 -21.39 13.57
CA ILE A 11 -24.33 -21.71 14.78
C ILE A 11 -23.64 -21.28 16.09
N VAL A 12 -22.38 -20.87 16.06
CA VAL A 12 -21.60 -20.60 17.27
C VAL A 12 -21.67 -19.12 17.62
N ASP A 13 -22.05 -18.80 18.87
CA ASP A 13 -21.98 -17.45 19.41
C ASP A 13 -20.51 -16.99 19.53
N SER A 14 -20.25 -15.73 19.17
CA SER A 14 -18.99 -15.00 19.33
C SER A 14 -18.33 -15.15 20.71
N THR A 15 -19.11 -15.43 21.76
CA THR A 15 -18.63 -15.64 23.14
C THR A 15 -17.91 -16.98 23.33
N GLN A 16 -18.08 -17.96 22.44
CA GLN A 16 -17.48 -19.30 22.52
C GLN A 16 -16.17 -19.41 21.73
N GLN A 17 -15.15 -18.68 22.19
CA GLN A 17 -13.87 -18.54 21.48
C GLN A 17 -13.13 -19.87 21.23
N ASP A 18 -13.12 -20.76 22.23
CA ASP A 18 -12.44 -22.06 22.12
C ASP A 18 -13.13 -22.98 21.09
N THR A 19 -14.44 -22.87 20.97
CA THR A 19 -15.24 -23.59 19.97
C THR A 19 -14.82 -23.17 18.56
N PHE A 20 -14.67 -21.87 18.31
CA PHE A 20 -14.21 -21.38 17.00
C PHE A 20 -12.82 -21.89 16.64
N LYS A 21 -11.85 -21.82 17.56
CA LYS A 21 -10.50 -22.35 17.32
C LYS A 21 -10.53 -23.85 16.99
N ALA A 22 -11.31 -24.63 17.74
CA ALA A 22 -11.48 -26.05 17.46
C ALA A 22 -12.09 -26.29 16.07
N ILE A 23 -13.11 -25.53 15.68
CA ILE A 23 -13.75 -25.61 14.36
C ILE A 23 -12.75 -25.32 13.24
N PHE A 24 -11.96 -24.24 13.34
CA PHE A 24 -10.98 -23.89 12.32
C PHE A 24 -9.91 -24.96 12.15
N ARG A 25 -9.33 -25.45 13.27
CA ARG A 25 -8.32 -26.51 13.25
C ARG A 25 -8.84 -27.82 12.66
N VAL A 26 -10.04 -28.23 13.06
CA VAL A 26 -10.68 -29.43 12.50
C VAL A 26 -10.95 -29.25 11.01
N SER A 27 -11.46 -28.08 10.60
CA SER A 27 -11.73 -27.78 9.19
C SER A 27 -10.45 -27.84 8.35
N ILE A 28 -9.34 -27.25 8.82
CA ILE A 28 -8.03 -27.36 8.18
C ILE A 28 -7.58 -28.83 8.07
N GLY A 29 -7.70 -29.59 9.16
CA GLY A 29 -7.35 -31.01 9.19
C GLY A 29 -8.18 -31.88 8.23
N VAL A 30 -9.45 -31.51 8.00
CA VAL A 30 -10.32 -32.15 7.01
C VAL A 30 -9.90 -31.76 5.60
N LEU A 31 -9.75 -30.47 5.30
CA LEU A 31 -9.41 -29.96 3.97
C LEU A 31 -8.09 -30.54 3.44
N THR A 32 -7.09 -30.67 4.31
CA THR A 32 -5.79 -31.23 3.96
C THR A 32 -5.81 -32.73 3.63
N ARG A 33 -6.89 -33.43 3.95
CA ARG A 33 -7.04 -34.89 3.77
C ARG A 33 -8.18 -35.28 2.83
N LEU A 34 -8.90 -34.29 2.27
CA LEU A 34 -10.04 -34.56 1.40
C LEU A 34 -9.59 -35.17 0.06
N PRO A 35 -10.24 -36.24 -0.42
CA PRO A 35 -10.02 -36.76 -1.75
C PRO A 35 -10.39 -35.73 -2.83
N PRO A 36 -9.71 -35.71 -4.00
CA PRO A 36 -10.02 -34.76 -5.07
C PRO A 36 -11.48 -34.76 -5.51
N ALA A 37 -12.14 -35.92 -5.55
CA ALA A 37 -13.54 -36.05 -5.95
C ALA A 37 -14.52 -35.31 -5.02
N GLU A 38 -14.18 -35.18 -3.73
CA GLU A 38 -15.02 -34.48 -2.75
C GLU A 38 -14.87 -32.95 -2.85
N LEU A 39 -13.77 -32.47 -3.44
CA LEU A 39 -13.53 -31.03 -3.63
C LEU A 39 -14.47 -30.40 -4.65
N GLU A 40 -14.97 -31.19 -5.60
CA GLU A 40 -15.91 -30.75 -6.64
C GLU A 40 -17.39 -31.03 -6.27
N SER A 41 -17.64 -31.50 -5.05
CA SER A 41 -19.00 -31.83 -4.61
C SER A 41 -19.87 -30.60 -4.34
N GLU A 42 -21.19 -30.73 -4.51
CA GLU A 42 -22.16 -29.68 -4.13
C GLU A 42 -22.07 -29.31 -2.64
N HIS A 43 -21.71 -30.28 -1.80
CA HIS A 43 -21.50 -30.06 -0.36
C HIS A 43 -20.31 -29.12 -0.11
N MET A 44 -19.21 -29.30 -0.85
CA MET A 44 -18.06 -28.40 -0.78
C MET A 44 -18.44 -26.98 -1.22
N ALA A 45 -19.22 -26.84 -2.30
CA ALA A 45 -19.69 -25.54 -2.77
C ALA A 45 -20.59 -24.83 -1.73
N SER A 46 -21.51 -25.57 -1.10
CA SER A 46 -22.37 -25.05 -0.01
C SER A 46 -21.55 -24.63 1.21
N TRP A 47 -20.52 -25.42 1.55
CA TRP A 47 -19.62 -25.09 2.64
C TRP A 47 -18.81 -23.82 2.36
N LEU A 48 -18.22 -23.70 1.17
CA LEU A 48 -17.49 -22.51 0.75
C LEU A 48 -18.36 -21.26 0.82
N THR A 49 -19.65 -21.38 0.48
CA THR A 49 -20.62 -20.28 0.63
C THR A 49 -20.77 -19.85 2.10
N SER A 50 -20.80 -20.81 3.03
CA SER A 50 -20.82 -20.53 4.47
C SER A 50 -19.52 -19.85 4.95
N VAL A 51 -18.37 -20.26 4.42
CA VAL A 51 -17.08 -19.60 4.68
C VAL A 51 -17.12 -18.16 4.19
N VAL A 52 -17.55 -17.91 2.95
CA VAL A 52 -17.67 -16.53 2.41
C VAL A 52 -18.60 -15.68 3.27
N ALA A 53 -19.74 -16.24 3.70
CA ALA A 53 -20.68 -15.54 4.57
C ALA A 53 -20.04 -15.15 5.92
N PHE A 54 -19.24 -16.03 6.53
CA PHE A 54 -18.53 -15.77 7.79
C PHE A 54 -17.54 -14.60 7.72
N PHE A 55 -16.89 -14.40 6.56
CA PHE A 55 -16.04 -13.23 6.32
C PHE A 55 -16.82 -11.97 5.92
N THR A 56 -18.14 -12.08 5.68
CA THR A 56 -18.99 -10.97 5.23
C THR A 56 -19.78 -10.38 6.40
N SER A 57 -19.49 -9.13 6.77
CA SER A 57 -20.02 -8.49 7.99
C SER A 57 -21.54 -8.35 8.03
N THR A 58 -22.21 -8.25 6.88
CA THR A 58 -23.66 -8.00 6.80
C THR A 58 -24.50 -9.26 6.80
N THR A 59 -23.89 -10.43 6.56
CA THR A 59 -24.65 -11.67 6.31
C THR A 59 -24.51 -12.70 7.41
N ASN A 60 -23.51 -12.59 8.28
CA ASN A 60 -23.31 -13.53 9.38
C ASN A 60 -23.62 -12.87 10.73
N PRO A 61 -24.45 -13.49 11.59
CA PRO A 61 -24.69 -13.00 12.94
C PRO A 61 -23.40 -12.92 13.78
N VAL A 62 -22.38 -13.72 13.45
CA VAL A 62 -21.04 -13.69 14.04
C VAL A 62 -20.01 -13.52 12.94
N TRP A 63 -19.58 -12.28 12.73
CA TRP A 63 -18.58 -11.93 11.73
C TRP A 63 -17.16 -12.08 12.30
N PHE A 64 -16.23 -12.63 11.52
CA PHE A 64 -14.87 -12.94 12.01
C PHE A 64 -14.14 -11.73 12.62
N GLY A 65 -14.43 -10.51 12.17
CA GLY A 65 -13.84 -9.29 12.71
C GLY A 65 -14.20 -9.02 14.17
N GLN A 66 -15.29 -9.59 14.68
CA GLN A 66 -15.70 -9.49 16.09
C GLN A 66 -14.92 -10.46 17.00
N LEU A 67 -14.19 -11.41 16.43
CA LEU A 67 -13.42 -12.38 17.19
C LEU A 67 -12.12 -11.76 17.73
N PRO A 68 -11.57 -12.29 18.83
CA PRO A 68 -10.25 -11.87 19.33
C PRO A 68 -9.17 -12.10 18.28
N TRP A 69 -8.11 -11.29 18.34
CA TRP A 69 -6.94 -11.36 17.44
C TRP A 69 -6.46 -12.80 17.16
N SER A 70 -6.22 -13.60 18.21
CA SER A 70 -5.71 -14.97 18.03
C SER A 70 -6.66 -15.88 17.24
N THR A 71 -7.97 -15.68 17.37
CA THR A 71 -8.97 -16.45 16.64
C THR A 71 -9.15 -15.92 15.22
N GLN A 72 -8.98 -14.61 14.99
CA GLN A 72 -8.93 -14.04 13.63
C GLN A 72 -7.80 -14.68 12.81
N LEU A 73 -6.62 -14.89 13.40
CA LEU A 73 -5.50 -15.55 12.72
C LEU A 73 -5.81 -17.01 12.34
N GLU A 74 -6.43 -17.78 13.24
CA GLU A 74 -6.85 -19.15 12.91
C GLU A 74 -7.95 -19.20 11.84
N ALA A 75 -8.87 -18.23 11.85
CA ALA A 75 -9.87 -18.08 10.80
C ALA A 75 -9.21 -17.78 9.45
N VAL A 76 -8.23 -16.88 9.40
CA VAL A 76 -7.50 -16.56 8.16
C VAL A 76 -6.66 -17.76 7.71
N ALA A 77 -6.07 -18.54 8.62
CA ALA A 77 -5.33 -19.75 8.27
C ALA A 77 -6.19 -20.76 7.50
N LEU A 78 -7.48 -20.87 7.82
CA LEU A 78 -8.42 -21.70 7.07
C LEU A 78 -8.45 -21.31 5.57
N LEU A 79 -8.30 -20.03 5.25
CA LEU A 79 -8.36 -19.53 3.88
C LEU A 79 -7.25 -20.07 3.00
N HIS A 80 -6.07 -20.36 3.57
CA HIS A 80 -4.94 -20.94 2.85
C HIS A 80 -5.24 -22.38 2.38
N HIS A 81 -6.16 -23.07 3.06
CA HIS A 81 -6.50 -24.47 2.79
C HIS A 81 -7.76 -24.64 1.93
N LEU A 82 -8.34 -23.55 1.43
CA LEU A 82 -9.51 -23.64 0.56
C LEU A 82 -9.14 -24.27 -0.79
N PRO A 83 -9.93 -25.23 -1.30
CA PRO A 83 -9.65 -25.87 -2.59
C PRO A 83 -9.85 -24.92 -3.77
N THR A 84 -10.82 -24.01 -3.63
CA THR A 84 -11.18 -23.03 -4.66
C THR A 84 -11.56 -21.70 -4.01
N TYR A 85 -11.25 -20.59 -4.68
CA TYR A 85 -11.60 -19.24 -4.24
C TYR A 85 -12.77 -18.73 -5.08
N PRO A 86 -13.97 -18.56 -4.49
CA PRO A 86 -15.12 -18.05 -5.21
C PRO A 86 -14.85 -16.66 -5.82
N PRO A 87 -15.40 -16.31 -6.99
CA PRO A 87 -15.13 -15.00 -7.62
C PRO A 87 -15.48 -13.79 -6.75
N VAL A 88 -16.54 -13.89 -5.92
CA VAL A 88 -16.98 -12.82 -5.02
C VAL A 88 -16.03 -12.65 -3.82
N PHE A 89 -15.18 -13.63 -3.57
CA PHE A 89 -14.41 -13.74 -2.34
C PHE A 89 -13.37 -12.63 -2.19
N LEU A 90 -12.71 -12.19 -3.27
CA LEU A 90 -11.81 -11.04 -3.22
C LEU A 90 -12.51 -9.75 -2.76
N ARG A 91 -13.79 -9.56 -3.13
CA ARG A 91 -14.56 -8.41 -2.67
C ARG A 91 -14.86 -8.51 -1.18
N THR A 92 -15.20 -9.69 -0.69
CA THR A 92 -15.39 -9.95 0.74
C THR A 92 -14.08 -9.69 1.50
N LEU A 93 -12.96 -10.25 1.05
CA LEU A 93 -11.66 -10.03 1.67
C LEU A 93 -11.23 -8.55 1.62
N ALA A 94 -11.54 -7.82 0.55
CA ALA A 94 -11.29 -6.38 0.51
C ALA A 94 -12.08 -5.64 1.60
N ALA A 95 -13.34 -6.03 1.86
CA ALA A 95 -14.14 -5.46 2.94
C ALA A 95 -13.54 -5.80 4.31
N CYS A 96 -13.05 -7.03 4.50
CA CYS A 96 -12.31 -7.43 5.70
C CYS A 96 -11.07 -6.56 5.92
N CYS A 97 -10.26 -6.36 4.88
CA CYS A 97 -9.06 -5.54 4.94
C CYS A 97 -9.35 -4.06 5.20
N LYS A 98 -10.54 -3.57 4.85
CA LYS A 98 -10.96 -2.19 5.15
C LYS A 98 -11.44 -1.99 6.58
N ALA A 99 -11.92 -3.04 7.23
CA ALA A 99 -12.53 -2.88 8.53
C ALA A 99 -11.49 -2.66 9.64
N GLU A 100 -11.70 -1.63 10.47
CA GLU A 100 -10.76 -1.25 11.53
C GLU A 100 -10.63 -2.31 12.64
N ILE A 101 -11.72 -3.02 12.95
CA ILE A 101 -11.76 -4.06 13.98
C ILE A 101 -10.98 -5.34 13.61
N VAL A 102 -10.65 -5.51 12.32
CA VAL A 102 -9.82 -6.63 11.87
C VAL A 102 -8.36 -6.27 12.12
N SER A 103 -7.66 -7.15 12.82
CA SER A 103 -6.25 -6.94 13.17
C SER A 103 -5.34 -6.83 11.95
N VAL A 104 -4.29 -6.01 12.06
CA VAL A 104 -3.28 -5.81 11.01
C VAL A 104 -2.62 -7.14 10.62
N ASP A 105 -2.33 -8.02 11.58
CA ASP A 105 -1.73 -9.33 11.30
C ASP A 105 -2.66 -10.22 10.48
N ALA A 106 -3.96 -10.25 10.79
CA ALA A 106 -4.93 -10.99 10.01
C ALA A 106 -5.05 -10.44 8.58
N LYS A 107 -5.06 -9.11 8.42
CA LYS A 107 -5.07 -8.46 7.10
C LYS A 107 -3.80 -8.79 6.31
N SER A 108 -2.63 -8.74 6.95
CA SER A 108 -1.35 -9.12 6.37
C SER A 108 -1.36 -10.56 5.88
N PHE A 109 -1.86 -11.49 6.69
CA PHE A 109 -1.94 -12.89 6.30
C PHE A 109 -2.94 -13.12 5.14
N VAL A 110 -4.06 -12.39 5.10
CA VAL A 110 -4.97 -12.40 3.94
C VAL A 110 -4.27 -11.93 2.66
N LEU A 111 -3.44 -10.88 2.74
CA LEU A 111 -2.69 -10.37 1.59
C LEU A 111 -1.74 -11.43 1.00
N ASP A 112 -1.03 -12.17 1.87
CA ASP A 112 -0.12 -13.23 1.45
C ASP A 112 -0.89 -14.41 0.81
N ILE A 113 -2.01 -14.84 1.41
CA ILE A 113 -2.84 -15.91 0.84
C ILE A 113 -3.38 -15.52 -0.54
N VAL A 114 -3.84 -14.29 -0.72
CA VAL A 114 -4.31 -13.80 -2.03
C VAL A 114 -3.16 -13.77 -3.04
N SER A 115 -1.95 -13.40 -2.61
CA SER A 115 -0.75 -13.42 -3.45
C SER A 115 -0.38 -14.82 -3.91
N ASP A 116 -0.48 -15.84 -3.05
CA ASP A 116 -0.17 -17.22 -3.43
C ASP A 116 -1.11 -17.76 -4.53
N GLN A 117 -2.31 -17.19 -4.62
CA GLN A 117 -3.34 -17.56 -5.60
C GLN A 117 -3.33 -16.66 -6.84
N LEU A 118 -2.30 -15.83 -7.02
CA LEU A 118 -2.22 -14.83 -8.08
C LEU A 118 -2.53 -15.38 -9.48
N HIS A 119 -2.07 -16.58 -9.78
CA HIS A 119 -2.22 -17.23 -11.08
C HIS A 119 -3.65 -17.73 -11.37
N LYS A 120 -4.51 -17.80 -10.35
CA LYS A 120 -5.90 -18.27 -10.46
C LYS A 120 -6.93 -17.13 -10.48
N LEU A 121 -6.49 -15.90 -10.19
CA LEU A 121 -7.38 -14.75 -9.99
C LEU A 121 -7.23 -13.75 -11.12
N ASP A 122 -8.32 -13.06 -11.45
CA ASP A 122 -8.30 -11.98 -12.44
C ASP A 122 -7.40 -10.82 -11.96
N ARG A 123 -6.52 -10.34 -12.84
CA ARG A 123 -5.57 -9.27 -12.51
C ARG A 123 -6.27 -7.95 -12.16
N GLY A 124 -7.37 -7.63 -12.83
CA GLY A 124 -8.16 -6.43 -12.53
C GLY A 124 -8.81 -6.51 -11.14
N ALA A 125 -9.34 -7.67 -10.78
CA ALA A 125 -9.89 -7.93 -9.45
C ALA A 125 -8.81 -7.84 -8.35
N LEU A 126 -7.62 -8.40 -8.60
CA LEU A 126 -6.47 -8.30 -7.70
C LEU A 126 -6.00 -6.86 -7.50
N LEU A 127 -5.88 -6.10 -8.58
CA LEU A 127 -5.54 -4.68 -8.51
C LEU A 127 -6.56 -3.91 -7.67
N ASN A 128 -7.85 -4.13 -7.91
CA ASN A 128 -8.91 -3.49 -7.14
C ASN A 128 -8.87 -3.87 -5.66
N PHE A 129 -8.57 -5.15 -5.35
CA PHE A 129 -8.39 -5.64 -3.98
C PHE A 129 -7.22 -4.94 -3.29
N TYR A 130 -6.03 -4.92 -3.90
CA TYR A 130 -4.86 -4.27 -3.31
C TYR A 130 -5.03 -2.76 -3.14
N MET A 131 -5.59 -2.06 -4.14
CA MET A 131 -5.87 -0.63 -4.05
C MET A 131 -6.91 -0.34 -2.96
N SER A 132 -7.94 -1.17 -2.85
CA SER A 132 -8.94 -1.09 -1.78
C SER A 132 -8.34 -1.25 -0.38
N THR A 133 -7.35 -2.13 -0.24
CA THR A 133 -6.65 -2.37 1.03
C THR A 133 -5.63 -1.28 1.34
N LEU A 134 -4.93 -0.77 0.32
CA LEU A 134 -3.89 0.26 0.44
C LEU A 134 -4.44 1.58 0.98
N PHE A 135 -5.61 2.00 0.51
CA PHE A 135 -6.24 3.28 0.88
C PHE A 135 -7.30 3.15 1.99
N ALA A 136 -7.32 2.02 2.69
CA ALA A 136 -8.19 1.88 3.84
C ALA A 136 -7.57 2.53 5.08
N GLN A 137 -8.40 3.17 5.88
CA GLN A 137 -8.00 3.79 7.13
C GLN A 137 -7.39 2.75 8.09
N GLY A 138 -6.25 3.09 8.72
CA GLY A 138 -5.56 2.21 9.68
C GLY A 138 -4.70 1.11 9.04
N ASN A 139 -4.50 1.14 7.73
CA ASN A 139 -3.66 0.16 7.01
C ASN A 139 -2.27 0.71 6.64
N GLU A 140 -1.78 1.75 7.31
CA GLU A 140 -0.48 2.38 7.01
C GLU A 140 0.67 1.36 7.13
N LEU A 141 0.59 0.45 8.11
CA LEU A 141 1.56 -0.63 8.33
C LEU A 141 1.56 -1.69 7.22
N LEU A 142 0.47 -1.83 6.47
CA LEU A 142 0.35 -2.81 5.37
C LEU A 142 0.84 -2.23 4.04
N CYS A 143 0.98 -0.91 3.93
CA CYS A 143 1.33 -0.24 2.68
C CYS A 143 2.60 -0.83 2.02
N PRO A 144 3.71 -1.12 2.75
CA PRO A 144 4.89 -1.73 2.13
C PRO A 144 4.63 -3.12 1.54
N GLN A 145 3.84 -3.95 2.23
CA GLN A 145 3.46 -5.28 1.75
C GLN A 145 2.58 -5.16 0.51
N VAL A 146 1.53 -4.33 0.56
CA VAL A 146 0.61 -4.14 -0.56
C VAL A 146 1.36 -3.62 -1.80
N CYS A 147 2.29 -2.69 -1.62
CA CYS A 147 3.09 -2.12 -2.72
C CYS A 147 4.05 -3.14 -3.35
N ARG A 148 4.65 -4.02 -2.53
CA ARG A 148 5.44 -5.17 -3.02
C ARG A 148 4.57 -6.13 -3.83
N LEU A 149 3.35 -6.43 -3.37
CA LEU A 149 2.41 -7.31 -4.08
C LEU A 149 1.91 -6.67 -5.39
N LEU A 150 1.58 -5.38 -5.38
CA LEU A 150 1.23 -4.60 -6.58
C LEU A 150 2.35 -4.64 -7.63
N SER A 151 3.60 -4.52 -7.19
CA SER A 151 4.77 -4.64 -8.08
C SER A 151 4.85 -6.04 -8.70
N GLY A 152 4.53 -7.08 -7.92
CA GLY A 152 4.49 -8.48 -8.37
C GLY A 152 3.42 -8.76 -9.43
N LEU A 153 2.41 -7.90 -9.60
CA LEU A 153 1.39 -8.04 -10.65
C LEU A 153 1.94 -7.83 -12.06
N ASN A 154 3.12 -7.23 -12.20
CA ASN A 154 3.83 -7.05 -13.48
C ASN A 154 2.96 -6.44 -14.59
N PHE A 155 2.22 -5.38 -14.27
CA PHE A 155 1.42 -4.63 -15.25
C PHE A 155 2.26 -3.84 -16.27
N GLY A 156 3.60 -3.82 -16.12
CA GLY A 156 4.52 -3.09 -16.99
C GLY A 156 4.23 -1.59 -17.05
N SER A 157 4.51 -0.95 -18.19
CA SER A 157 4.29 0.50 -18.39
C SER A 157 2.83 0.92 -18.25
N SER A 158 1.88 0.00 -18.42
CA SER A 158 0.44 0.27 -18.31
C SER A 158 -0.02 0.54 -16.88
N LEU A 159 0.75 0.14 -15.86
CA LEU A 159 0.38 0.34 -14.45
C LEU A 159 0.12 1.82 -14.13
N SER A 160 1.02 2.69 -14.60
CA SER A 160 0.92 4.14 -14.44
C SER A 160 -0.41 4.69 -14.99
N SER A 161 -0.80 4.25 -16.21
CA SER A 161 -2.04 4.69 -16.86
C SER A 161 -3.30 4.17 -16.17
N ILE A 162 -3.26 2.98 -15.57
CA ILE A 162 -4.39 2.37 -14.87
C ILE A 162 -4.59 3.01 -13.50
N LEU A 163 -3.50 3.27 -12.78
CA LEU A 163 -3.55 3.77 -11.40
C LEU A 163 -3.74 5.28 -11.34
N ALA A 164 -3.27 6.05 -12.31
CA ALA A 164 -3.33 7.50 -12.28
C ALA A 164 -4.74 8.08 -11.96
N PRO A 165 -5.84 7.60 -12.58
CA PRO A 165 -7.18 8.09 -12.26
C PRO A 165 -7.64 7.73 -10.84
N THR A 166 -7.17 6.60 -10.31
CA THR A 166 -7.52 6.14 -8.95
C THR A 166 -6.75 6.93 -7.90
N LEU A 167 -5.46 7.19 -8.15
CA LEU A 167 -4.58 7.98 -7.28
C LEU A 167 -5.02 9.44 -7.22
N ALA A 168 -5.42 10.02 -8.35
CA ALA A 168 -5.91 11.39 -8.43
C ALA A 168 -7.26 11.63 -7.70
N LYS A 169 -7.97 10.56 -7.29
CA LYS A 169 -9.22 10.65 -6.53
C LYS A 169 -9.03 10.53 -5.02
N GLN A 170 -7.83 10.15 -4.56
CA GLN A 170 -7.57 9.97 -3.14
C GLN A 170 -7.25 11.31 -2.48
N SER A 171 -7.72 11.50 -1.24
CA SER A 171 -7.27 12.63 -0.42
C SER A 171 -5.82 12.42 0.00
N VAL A 172 -5.01 13.49 -0.06
CA VAL A 172 -3.65 13.46 0.50
C VAL A 172 -3.69 13.38 2.03
N GLU A 173 -4.69 14.01 2.64
CA GLU A 173 -4.98 13.90 4.06
C GLU A 173 -5.33 12.45 4.40
N GLY A 174 -4.61 11.88 5.38
CA GLY A 174 -4.74 10.49 5.79
C GLY A 174 -4.01 9.47 4.92
N ASN A 175 -3.74 9.76 3.64
CA ASN A 175 -3.18 8.77 2.71
C ASN A 175 -1.82 9.13 2.10
N ALA A 176 -1.15 10.19 2.57
CA ALA A 176 0.11 10.65 1.98
C ALA A 176 1.14 9.53 1.79
N VAL A 177 1.36 8.69 2.80
CA VAL A 177 2.30 7.55 2.75
C VAL A 177 1.88 6.50 1.72
N ALA A 178 0.60 6.11 1.72
CA ALA A 178 0.03 5.17 0.76
C ALA A 178 0.15 5.69 -0.68
N LEU A 179 -0.09 6.99 -0.90
CA LEU A 179 0.07 7.65 -2.18
C LEU A 179 1.53 7.64 -2.63
N VAL A 180 2.48 8.06 -1.80
CA VAL A 180 3.91 8.04 -2.13
C VAL A 180 4.35 6.64 -2.55
N MET A 181 4.02 5.62 -1.77
CA MET A 181 4.40 4.25 -2.12
C MET A 181 3.74 3.76 -3.42
N ALA A 182 2.45 4.02 -3.61
CA ALA A 182 1.75 3.67 -4.85
C ALA A 182 2.40 4.34 -6.07
N PHE A 183 2.77 5.61 -5.94
CA PHE A 183 3.47 6.36 -6.98
C PHE A 183 4.85 5.79 -7.26
N VAL A 184 5.65 5.49 -6.24
CA VAL A 184 6.98 4.85 -6.41
C VAL A 184 6.86 3.54 -7.17
N VAL A 185 5.89 2.69 -6.82
CA VAL A 185 5.62 1.43 -7.54
C VAL A 185 5.25 1.69 -9.01
N CYS A 186 4.35 2.64 -9.28
CA CYS A 186 3.97 3.00 -10.65
C CYS A 186 5.18 3.47 -11.47
N LEU A 187 5.99 4.35 -10.90
CA LEU A 187 7.11 4.99 -11.58
C LEU A 187 8.23 3.99 -11.83
N LYS A 188 8.56 3.15 -10.86
CA LYS A 188 9.54 2.06 -11.00
C LYS A 188 9.15 1.07 -12.09
N SER A 189 7.86 0.75 -12.23
CA SER A 189 7.36 -0.13 -13.29
C SER A 189 7.48 0.47 -14.70
N ASN A 190 7.56 1.80 -14.81
CA ASN A 190 7.64 2.54 -16.07
C ASN A 190 9.05 3.07 -16.38
N ALA A 191 9.95 3.04 -15.39
CA ALA A 191 11.30 3.58 -15.51
C ALA A 191 12.16 2.71 -16.45
N LYS A 192 12.26 3.13 -17.72
CA LYS A 192 13.42 2.80 -18.55
C LYS A 192 14.54 3.69 -18.05
N GLY A 193 15.47 3.12 -17.27
CA GLY A 193 16.48 3.86 -16.51
C GLY A 193 17.03 5.10 -17.24
N SER A 194 16.64 6.29 -16.78
CA SER A 194 17.24 7.55 -17.22
C SER A 194 17.77 8.27 -15.99
N GLY A 195 19.00 7.94 -15.62
CA GLY A 195 19.70 8.60 -14.54
C GLY A 195 20.07 10.03 -14.93
N GLY A 196 19.18 10.99 -14.67
CA GLY A 196 19.54 12.42 -14.56
C GLY A 196 18.92 13.40 -15.55
N GLU A 197 18.22 12.95 -16.60
CA GLU A 197 17.52 13.88 -17.51
C GLU A 197 16.18 14.33 -16.91
N LYS A 198 15.80 15.60 -17.12
CA LYS A 198 14.52 16.17 -16.67
C LYS A 198 13.36 15.42 -17.32
N GLN A 199 12.60 14.68 -16.54
CA GLN A 199 11.43 13.95 -16.98
C GLN A 199 10.15 14.76 -16.70
N ARG A 200 9.20 14.71 -17.63
CA ARG A 200 7.87 15.27 -17.39
C ARG A 200 7.05 14.34 -16.52
N THR A 201 6.53 14.88 -15.43
CA THR A 201 5.43 14.28 -14.67
C THR A 201 4.12 14.54 -15.39
N PRO A 202 3.21 13.55 -15.52
CA PRO A 202 1.87 13.80 -16.04
C PRO A 202 1.15 14.86 -15.19
N ASP A 203 0.61 15.90 -15.82
CA ASP A 203 0.02 17.06 -15.12
C ASP A 203 -1.09 16.67 -14.13
N VAL A 204 -1.86 15.62 -14.47
CA VAL A 204 -2.93 15.06 -13.63
C VAL A 204 -2.40 14.59 -12.26
N LEU A 205 -1.18 14.09 -12.22
CA LEU A 205 -0.55 13.54 -11.02
C LEU A 205 0.34 14.56 -10.31
N LYS A 206 0.82 15.58 -11.03
CA LYS A 206 1.81 16.54 -10.53
C LYS A 206 1.38 17.16 -9.20
N THR A 207 0.19 17.74 -9.12
CA THR A 207 -0.30 18.39 -7.91
C THR A 207 -0.42 17.42 -6.72
N HIS A 208 -0.95 16.22 -6.95
CA HIS A 208 -1.12 15.20 -5.92
C HIS A 208 0.22 14.63 -5.43
N LEU A 209 1.17 14.44 -6.33
CA LEU A 209 2.53 14.01 -6.03
C LEU A 209 3.26 15.04 -5.17
N VAL A 210 3.25 16.32 -5.59
CA VAL A 210 3.87 17.42 -4.84
C VAL A 210 3.27 17.49 -3.43
N ALA A 211 1.94 17.52 -3.32
CA ALA A 211 1.26 17.58 -2.03
C ALA A 211 1.60 16.38 -1.13
N SER A 212 1.68 15.17 -1.68
CA SER A 212 2.01 13.97 -0.90
C SER A 212 3.46 13.96 -0.44
N PHE A 213 4.41 14.34 -1.31
CA PHE A 213 5.84 14.42 -0.96
C PHE A 213 6.09 15.49 0.11
N VAL A 214 5.53 16.69 -0.08
CA VAL A 214 5.63 17.78 0.90
C VAL A 214 5.03 17.36 2.23
N LYS A 215 3.84 16.74 2.23
CA LYS A 215 3.19 16.28 3.47
C LYS A 215 4.06 15.31 4.26
N VAL A 216 4.72 14.37 3.58
CA VAL A 216 5.66 13.42 4.23
C VAL A 216 6.88 14.16 4.77
N LEU A 217 7.48 15.08 4.01
CA LEU A 217 8.70 15.80 4.39
C LEU A 217 8.49 16.86 5.48
N VAL A 218 7.28 17.39 5.64
CA VAL A 218 6.95 18.42 6.63
C VAL A 218 6.40 17.82 7.93
N THR A 219 5.92 16.57 7.89
CA THR A 219 5.42 15.87 9.08
C THR A 219 6.55 15.06 9.73
N PRO A 220 7.06 15.43 10.91
CA PRO A 220 8.29 14.82 11.46
C PRO A 220 8.22 13.30 11.64
N GLN A 221 7.07 12.75 12.05
CA GLN A 221 6.92 11.30 12.21
C GLN A 221 6.99 10.57 10.86
N LEU A 222 6.49 11.20 9.79
CA LEU A 222 6.50 10.62 8.44
C LEU A 222 7.86 10.79 7.78
N GLU A 223 8.50 11.95 7.95
CA GLU A 223 9.84 12.24 7.44
C GLU A 223 10.85 11.21 7.95
N ALA A 224 10.84 10.93 9.26
CA ALA A 224 11.73 9.97 9.90
C ALA A 224 11.56 8.53 9.37
N ALA A 225 10.34 8.15 8.99
CA ALA A 225 10.02 6.78 8.57
C ALA A 225 10.04 6.57 7.06
N TYR A 226 9.73 7.61 6.26
CA TYR A 226 9.37 7.46 4.85
C TYR A 226 10.06 8.46 3.90
N SER A 227 10.99 9.29 4.38
CA SER A 227 11.76 10.23 3.53
C SER A 227 12.50 9.53 2.39
N THR A 228 13.08 8.35 2.64
CA THR A 228 13.77 7.54 1.62
C THR A 228 12.89 7.17 0.44
N LEU A 229 11.59 6.92 0.68
CA LEU A 229 10.62 6.62 -0.37
C LEU A 229 10.29 7.86 -1.21
N VAL A 230 10.23 9.04 -0.57
CA VAL A 230 10.06 10.31 -1.29
C VAL A 230 11.26 10.56 -2.21
N TYR A 231 12.47 10.29 -1.72
CA TYR A 231 13.70 10.43 -2.51
C TYR A 231 13.72 9.44 -3.69
N GLU A 232 13.39 8.16 -3.47
CA GLU A 232 13.24 7.18 -4.56
C GLU A 232 12.17 7.65 -5.58
N GLY A 233 11.05 8.19 -5.11
CA GLY A 233 10.01 8.75 -5.97
C GLY A 233 10.50 9.91 -6.85
N MET A 234 11.27 10.82 -6.27
CA MET A 234 11.89 11.95 -7.00
C MET A 234 12.96 11.50 -8.00
N GLN A 235 13.64 10.37 -7.76
CA GLN A 235 14.57 9.81 -8.74
C GLN A 235 13.84 9.34 -10.01
N TYR A 236 12.69 8.68 -9.85
CA TYR A 236 11.91 8.18 -10.99
C TYR A 236 10.97 9.22 -11.60
N CYS A 237 10.75 10.36 -10.94
CA CYS A 237 9.85 11.42 -11.38
C CYS A 237 10.39 12.79 -10.92
N ASN A 238 11.51 13.19 -11.49
CA ASN A 238 12.18 14.43 -11.10
C ASN A 238 11.45 15.70 -11.55
N GLY A 239 10.44 15.60 -12.41
CA GLY A 239 9.61 16.73 -12.86
C GLY A 239 8.86 17.48 -11.76
N VAL A 240 8.67 16.85 -10.59
CA VAL A 240 8.04 17.49 -9.40
C VAL A 240 9.07 18.07 -8.42
N PHE A 241 10.36 17.81 -8.63
CA PHE A 241 11.42 18.13 -7.67
C PHE A 241 11.46 19.63 -7.34
N LEU A 242 11.42 20.48 -8.37
CA LEU A 242 11.47 21.93 -8.19
C LEU A 242 10.22 22.46 -7.49
N ASP A 243 9.04 21.91 -7.78
CA ASP A 243 7.79 22.33 -7.13
C ASP A 243 7.77 21.93 -5.65
N VAL A 244 8.31 20.75 -5.30
CA VAL A 244 8.48 20.34 -3.89
C VAL A 244 9.47 21.26 -3.17
N ALA A 245 10.62 21.57 -3.79
CA ALA A 245 11.59 22.50 -3.20
C ALA A 245 10.99 23.89 -2.96
N THR A 246 10.23 24.40 -3.93
CA THR A 246 9.52 25.69 -3.82
C THR A 246 8.48 25.67 -2.69
N GLN A 247 7.72 24.58 -2.57
CA GLN A 247 6.71 24.43 -1.52
C GLN A 247 7.34 24.31 -0.12
N LEU A 248 8.48 23.63 0.01
CA LEU A 248 9.22 23.56 1.29
C LEU A 248 9.69 24.95 1.75
N VAL A 249 10.11 25.81 0.82
CA VAL A 249 10.42 27.22 1.13
C VAL A 249 9.17 27.97 1.57
N ALA A 250 8.05 27.80 0.86
CA ALA A 250 6.78 28.45 1.20
C ALA A 250 6.26 28.04 2.58
N GLU A 251 6.47 26.77 2.97
CA GLU A 251 6.13 26.24 4.30
C GLU A 251 7.22 26.49 5.36
N THR A 252 8.26 27.26 5.03
CA THR A 252 9.41 27.56 5.91
C THR A 252 10.17 26.33 6.41
N ASN A 253 10.02 25.17 5.76
CA ASN A 253 10.74 23.94 6.07
C ASN A 253 12.12 23.92 5.38
N LEU A 254 13.00 24.84 5.79
CA LEU A 254 14.34 24.99 5.21
C LEU A 254 15.27 23.83 5.58
N ALA A 255 15.06 23.20 6.74
CA ALA A 255 15.79 22.01 7.16
C ALA A 255 15.50 20.81 6.24
N GLY A 256 14.23 20.59 5.90
CA GLY A 256 13.83 19.56 4.93
C GLY A 256 14.41 19.82 3.54
N LEU A 257 14.41 21.08 3.08
CA LEU A 257 15.07 21.44 1.81
C LEU A 257 16.58 21.15 1.85
N LEU A 258 17.26 21.47 2.95
CA LEU A 258 18.69 21.20 3.11
C LEU A 258 18.99 19.69 3.09
N GLN A 259 18.17 18.87 3.75
CA GLN A 259 18.30 17.41 3.69
C GLN A 259 18.14 16.89 2.26
N LEU A 260 17.13 17.39 1.55
CA LEU A 260 16.85 17.02 0.16
C LEU A 260 18.02 17.37 -0.78
N LEU A 261 18.70 18.50 -0.57
CA LEU A 261 19.92 18.87 -1.32
C LEU A 261 21.13 18.00 -0.97
N ARG A 262 21.24 17.55 0.29
CA ARG A 262 22.33 16.68 0.77
C ARG A 262 22.19 15.23 0.36
N GLU A 263 20.96 14.81 0.05
CA GLU A 263 20.64 13.43 -0.25
C GLU A 263 21.43 12.92 -1.47
N SER A 264 22.31 11.95 -1.21
CA SER A 264 23.26 11.44 -2.21
C SER A 264 22.57 10.87 -3.43
N SER A 265 21.41 10.24 -3.23
CA SER A 265 20.61 9.62 -4.29
C SER A 265 19.99 10.66 -5.24
N LEU A 266 19.84 11.92 -4.81
CA LEU A 266 19.24 13.00 -5.60
C LEU A 266 20.27 13.91 -6.29
N ARG A 267 21.58 13.73 -6.09
CA ARG A 267 22.62 14.64 -6.62
C ARG A 267 22.48 14.98 -8.11
N LYS A 268 22.22 13.97 -8.96
CA LYS A 268 22.03 14.19 -10.41
C LYS A 268 20.78 15.03 -10.71
N VAL A 269 19.71 14.82 -9.93
CA VAL A 269 18.48 15.60 -10.03
C VAL A 269 18.75 17.05 -9.60
N VAL A 270 19.38 17.24 -8.44
CA VAL A 270 19.76 18.57 -7.93
C VAL A 270 20.61 19.32 -8.96
N ALA A 271 21.62 18.68 -9.54
CA ALA A 271 22.47 19.27 -10.57
C ALA A 271 21.66 19.69 -11.82
N SER A 272 20.69 18.88 -12.25
CA SER A 272 19.85 19.21 -13.40
C SER A 272 18.97 20.45 -13.19
N TYR A 273 18.57 20.74 -11.94
CA TYR A 273 17.73 21.89 -11.56
C TYR A 273 18.51 23.02 -10.89
N HIS A 274 19.85 23.05 -11.04
CA HIS A 274 20.70 23.99 -10.30
C HIS A 274 20.32 25.46 -10.52
N ALA A 275 20.10 25.89 -11.76
CA ALA A 275 19.78 27.28 -12.07
C ALA A 275 18.46 27.71 -11.39
N GLU A 276 17.44 26.87 -11.49
CA GLU A 276 16.14 27.14 -10.89
C GLU A 276 16.19 27.10 -9.35
N LEU A 277 17.02 26.23 -8.76
CA LEU A 277 17.24 26.19 -7.32
C LEU A 277 17.91 27.46 -6.79
N VAL A 278 18.83 28.07 -7.55
CA VAL A 278 19.43 29.36 -7.19
C VAL A 278 18.35 30.43 -7.04
N ASP A 279 17.40 30.49 -7.97
CA ASP A 279 16.29 31.45 -7.94
C ASP A 279 15.35 31.19 -6.76
N VAL A 280 15.02 29.92 -6.48
CA VAL A 280 14.19 29.53 -5.32
C VAL A 280 14.84 29.95 -4.01
N ILE A 281 16.15 29.67 -3.84
CA ILE A 281 16.90 30.05 -2.62
C ILE A 281 17.05 31.57 -2.52
N ALA A 282 17.22 32.27 -3.65
CA ALA A 282 17.28 33.73 -3.67
C ALA A 282 16.00 34.38 -3.14
N GLY A 283 14.84 33.76 -3.37
CA GLY A 283 13.53 34.18 -2.86
C GLY A 283 13.33 34.02 -1.34
N ILE A 284 14.21 33.31 -0.62
CA ILE A 284 14.08 33.12 0.83
C ILE A 284 14.23 34.47 1.56
N PRO A 285 13.29 34.83 2.47
CA PRO A 285 13.33 36.06 3.25
C PRO A 285 14.64 36.25 4.02
N THR A 286 15.06 37.50 4.20
CA THR A 286 16.29 37.85 4.93
C THR A 286 16.25 37.47 6.41
N THR A 287 15.07 37.22 6.98
CA THR A 287 14.90 36.68 8.34
C THR A 287 15.51 35.29 8.52
N HIS A 288 15.73 34.55 7.43
CA HIS A 288 16.36 33.22 7.42
C HIS A 288 17.75 33.25 6.77
N ALA A 289 18.52 34.33 6.99
CA ALA A 289 19.81 34.54 6.32
C ALA A 289 20.82 33.41 6.54
N ASP A 290 20.86 32.81 7.72
CA ASP A 290 21.81 31.72 8.03
C ASP A 290 21.42 30.41 7.33
N ASP A 291 20.14 30.04 7.35
CA ASP A 291 19.63 28.88 6.59
C ASP A 291 19.86 29.05 5.09
N LYS A 292 19.61 30.27 4.58
CA LYS A 292 19.88 30.63 3.18
C LYS A 292 21.36 30.46 2.83
N ARG A 293 22.28 30.86 3.70
CA ARG A 293 23.73 30.66 3.50
C ARG A 293 24.08 29.17 3.45
N LEU A 294 23.52 28.35 4.33
CA LEU A 294 23.74 26.90 4.33
C LEU A 294 23.27 26.25 3.02
N LEU A 295 22.08 26.61 2.55
CA LEU A 295 21.52 26.12 1.29
C LEU A 295 22.38 26.50 0.07
N VAL A 296 22.84 27.76 0.01
CA VAL A 296 23.74 28.23 -1.06
C VAL A 296 25.06 27.46 -1.05
N ASN A 297 25.64 27.22 0.13
CA ASN A 297 26.90 26.48 0.26
C ASN A 297 26.72 25.03 -0.19
N GLU A 298 25.63 24.37 0.21
CA GLU A 298 25.34 23.01 -0.20
C GLU A 298 25.14 22.89 -1.71
N LEU A 299 24.38 23.82 -2.32
CA LEU A 299 24.15 23.82 -3.75
C LEU A 299 25.46 23.97 -4.55
N LYS A 300 26.40 24.80 -4.08
CA LYS A 300 27.74 24.91 -4.66
C LYS A 300 28.52 23.60 -4.57
N LEU A 301 28.43 22.87 -3.46
CA LEU A 301 29.11 21.60 -3.27
C LEU A 301 28.58 20.51 -4.20
N VAL A 302 27.29 20.53 -4.53
CA VAL A 302 26.70 19.58 -5.47
C VAL A 302 27.25 19.78 -6.89
N VAL A 303 27.43 21.01 -7.35
CA VAL A 303 28.01 21.31 -8.68
C VAL A 303 29.46 20.83 -8.83
N VAL A 304 30.23 20.86 -7.74
CA VAL A 304 31.63 20.43 -7.75
C VAL A 304 31.76 18.89 -7.78
N ASN A 305 30.72 18.16 -7.35
CA ASN A 305 30.76 16.71 -7.13
C ASN A 305 29.71 15.91 -7.95
N ALA A 306 29.01 16.53 -8.90
CA ALA A 306 28.03 15.91 -9.79
C ALA A 306 28.64 15.51 -11.13
#